data_AF-A0A9P6LWN1-F1
#
_entry.id   AF-A0A9P6LWN1-F1
#
_cell.length_a   1.000
_cell.length_b   1.000
_cell.length_c   1.000
_cell.angle_alpha   90.00
_cell.angle_beta   90.00
_cell.angle_gamma   90.00
#
_symmetry.space_group_name_H-M   'P 1'
#
loop_
_entity.id
_entity.type
_entity.pdbx_description
1 polymer ?
#
loop_
_entity_poly.entity_id
_entity_poly.type
_entity_poly.pdbx_seq_one_letter_code
_entity_poly.pdbx_strand_id
1 'polypeptide(L)'
;MPATSGPIPMTRQHDEAVLFSCHQLHASNAEQKRTLGIIDALELEPFTMTDAEGAEQNALAHTSIVAKLSTGQVKVCPNPVTSLKRKHAEDDPCVRCFPAQAPGLEYVFSVSPYASSLNGRKFLELDQSVCELFNRDWEFSPHLRFACARILAGCILLNNCNGQAVIANTIEVYGRTKLVDAHREPFVVRKDKPVATSLPPSFKTPYSNVWPVTIMSPEGERLVLGTSSFDALVTSSLRLDAHMRPSVGGTTSSFVLSSAKDSLATRIFLDEESLTVGLQLAAERDTWSVSHGNLIWQLRQTKTKFHDPSSYYLCRASSHFARNHTCQPYSMFSLAAFDQAHNGDGAAISRLFHAIATGVIRDAGQALLDKTKVEDLRAGCSQKGKAAKGLDGVLSLFGKDHSSMKIIGNRELNKHLEVLAPLLSTYIARANGSVVPFLEREFTALENQTK
;
A
#
# COMPACT_ATOMS: atom_id res chain seq x y z
N MET A 1 -39.00 -12.29 63.41
CA MET A 1 -39.51 -12.65 62.08
C MET A 1 -38.45 -12.26 61.07
N PRO A 2 -37.86 -13.22 60.33
CA PRO A 2 -36.74 -12.96 59.43
C PRO A 2 -37.24 -12.35 58.12
N ALA A 3 -36.39 -11.49 57.53
CA ALA A 3 -36.59 -10.93 56.20
C ALA A 3 -36.58 -12.06 55.16
N THR A 4 -37.61 -12.12 54.33
CA THR A 4 -37.67 -12.99 53.15
C THR A 4 -36.61 -12.54 52.15
N SER A 5 -35.54 -13.31 52.04
CA SER A 5 -34.60 -13.24 50.93
C SER A 5 -35.34 -13.54 49.62
N GLY A 6 -35.44 -12.55 48.73
CA GLY A 6 -35.84 -12.79 47.35
C GLY A 6 -34.88 -13.78 46.67
N PRO A 7 -35.31 -14.50 45.62
CA PRO A 7 -34.45 -15.46 44.94
C PRO A 7 -33.23 -14.73 44.36
N ILE A 8 -32.04 -15.14 44.77
CA ILE A 8 -30.79 -14.76 44.10
C ILE A 8 -30.90 -15.31 42.67
N PRO A 9 -30.79 -14.49 41.60
CA PRO A 9 -30.80 -15.01 40.25
C PRO A 9 -29.61 -15.96 40.10
N MET A 10 -29.88 -17.25 39.92
CA MET A 10 -28.86 -18.26 39.65
C MET A 10 -28.38 -18.06 38.22
N THR A 11 -27.32 -17.29 38.03
CA THR A 11 -26.64 -17.20 36.75
C THR A 11 -26.10 -18.59 36.37
N ARG A 12 -26.43 -19.05 35.15
CA ARG A 12 -25.96 -20.34 34.63
C ARG A 12 -24.43 -20.35 34.54
N GLN A 13 -23.79 -21.49 34.80
CA GLN A 13 -22.34 -21.63 34.56
C GLN A 13 -22.03 -21.64 33.06
N HIS A 14 -20.77 -21.39 32.67
CA HIS A 14 -20.35 -21.24 31.26
C HIS A 14 -20.91 -22.33 30.33
N ASP A 15 -20.65 -23.61 30.66
CA ASP A 15 -21.08 -24.73 29.81
C ASP A 15 -22.62 -24.88 29.79
N GLU A 16 -23.28 -24.60 30.92
CA GLU A 16 -24.75 -24.60 30.99
C GLU A 16 -25.36 -23.46 30.19
N ALA A 17 -24.73 -22.28 30.16
CA ALA A 17 -25.15 -21.14 29.36
C ALA A 17 -24.97 -21.40 27.87
N VAL A 18 -23.89 -22.08 27.46
CA VAL A 18 -23.68 -22.53 26.08
C VAL A 18 -24.74 -23.55 25.68
N LEU A 19 -24.96 -24.58 26.51
CA LEU A 19 -25.95 -25.62 26.23
C LEU A 19 -27.39 -25.06 26.23
N PHE A 20 -27.69 -24.10 27.10
CA PHE A 20 -28.98 -23.39 27.09
C PHE A 20 -29.16 -22.60 25.79
N SER A 21 -28.15 -21.83 25.37
CA SER A 21 -28.17 -21.03 24.13
C SER A 21 -28.40 -21.89 22.88
N CYS A 22 -27.91 -23.14 22.90
CA CYS A 22 -28.04 -24.09 21.80
C CYS A 22 -29.27 -25.02 21.92
N HIS A 23 -30.11 -24.86 22.95
CA HIS A 23 -31.21 -25.77 23.28
C HIS A 23 -30.79 -27.25 23.49
N GLN A 24 -29.61 -27.48 24.06
CA GLN A 24 -29.01 -28.82 24.25
C GLN A 24 -28.91 -29.27 25.71
N LEU A 25 -29.51 -28.55 26.67
CA LEU A 25 -29.45 -28.91 28.10
C LEU A 25 -29.97 -30.32 28.44
N HIS A 26 -30.94 -30.81 27.67
CA HIS A 26 -31.54 -32.13 27.88
C HIS A 26 -31.05 -33.18 26.88
N ALA A 27 -30.06 -32.84 26.07
CA ALA A 27 -29.48 -33.77 25.10
C ALA A 27 -28.60 -34.81 25.80
N SER A 28 -28.21 -35.86 25.07
CA SER A 28 -27.31 -36.87 25.62
C SER A 28 -25.93 -36.28 25.95
N ASN A 29 -25.20 -36.88 26.89
CA ASN A 29 -23.84 -36.42 27.26
C ASN A 29 -22.87 -36.35 26.06
N ALA A 30 -23.07 -37.20 25.05
CA ALA A 30 -22.27 -37.18 23.82
C ALA A 30 -22.59 -35.94 22.96
N GLU A 31 -23.86 -35.58 22.84
CA GLU A 31 -24.33 -34.40 22.09
C GLU A 31 -23.98 -33.10 22.79
N GLN A 32 -24.08 -33.05 24.12
CA GLN A 32 -23.63 -31.91 24.92
C GLN A 32 -22.14 -31.66 24.74
N LYS A 33 -21.30 -32.71 24.82
CA LYS A 33 -19.85 -32.61 24.57
C LYS A 33 -19.54 -32.14 23.15
N ARG A 34 -20.24 -32.67 22.14
CA ARG A 34 -20.08 -32.24 20.75
C ARG A 34 -20.43 -30.76 20.56
N THR A 35 -21.53 -30.32 21.16
CA THR A 35 -21.98 -28.93 21.10
C THR A 35 -20.95 -27.99 21.72
N LEU A 36 -20.46 -28.30 22.92
CA LEU A 36 -19.41 -27.53 23.59
C LEU A 36 -18.14 -27.47 22.72
N GLY A 37 -17.71 -28.59 22.13
CA GLY A 37 -16.55 -28.62 21.24
C GLY A 37 -16.70 -27.76 19.98
N ILE A 38 -17.90 -27.67 19.39
CA ILE A 38 -18.18 -26.78 18.25
C ILE A 38 -18.13 -25.32 18.68
N ILE A 39 -18.69 -25.00 19.84
CA ILE A 39 -18.72 -23.62 20.37
C ILE A 39 -17.32 -23.13 20.73
N ASP A 40 -16.51 -24.00 21.35
CA ASP A 40 -15.09 -23.73 21.57
C ASP A 40 -14.33 -23.56 20.25
N ALA A 41 -14.65 -24.38 19.23
CA ALA A 41 -14.00 -24.29 17.91
C ALA A 41 -14.32 -23.01 17.15
N LEU A 42 -15.44 -22.37 17.44
CA LEU A 42 -15.87 -21.11 16.84
C LEU A 42 -15.50 -19.88 17.68
N GLU A 43 -14.77 -20.07 18.79
CA GLU A 43 -14.41 -19.02 19.76
C GLU A 43 -15.62 -18.20 20.24
N LEU A 44 -16.77 -18.87 20.40
CA LEU A 44 -18.00 -18.24 20.87
C LEU A 44 -18.05 -18.31 22.41
N GLU A 45 -18.40 -17.18 23.03
CA GLU A 45 -18.62 -17.08 24.48
C GLU A 45 -20.09 -16.75 24.76
N PRO A 46 -20.69 -17.38 25.79
CA PRO A 46 -22.03 -17.06 26.23
C PRO A 46 -22.04 -15.70 26.95
N PHE A 47 -23.06 -14.91 26.67
CA PHE A 47 -23.37 -13.71 27.44
C PHE A 47 -24.85 -13.70 27.82
N THR A 48 -25.15 -13.06 28.94
CA THR A 48 -26.50 -13.02 29.50
C THR A 48 -27.23 -11.76 29.06
N MET A 49 -28.49 -11.92 28.64
CA MET A 49 -29.46 -10.85 28.41
C MET A 49 -30.67 -11.09 29.31
N THR A 50 -31.38 -10.01 29.68
CA THR A 50 -32.63 -10.09 30.43
C THR A 50 -33.76 -9.58 29.55
N ASP A 51 -34.83 -10.35 29.42
CA ASP A 51 -36.03 -9.91 28.69
C ASP A 51 -36.88 -8.93 29.52
N ALA A 52 -37.97 -8.42 28.92
CA ALA A 52 -38.82 -7.39 29.54
C ALA A 52 -39.53 -7.89 30.80
N GLU A 53 -39.68 -9.21 30.93
CA GLU A 53 -40.27 -9.93 32.05
C GLU A 53 -39.25 -10.29 33.14
N GLY A 54 -37.97 -9.99 32.94
CA GLY A 54 -36.90 -10.23 33.91
C GLY A 54 -36.27 -11.62 33.83
N ALA A 55 -36.57 -12.42 32.79
CA ALA A 55 -36.01 -13.76 32.64
C ALA A 55 -34.64 -13.74 31.93
N GLU A 56 -33.77 -14.65 32.38
CA GLU A 56 -32.40 -14.78 31.87
C GLU A 56 -32.38 -15.56 30.55
N GLN A 57 -31.97 -14.87 29.48
CA GLN A 57 -31.65 -15.45 28.19
C GLN A 57 -30.12 -15.51 28.01
N ASN A 58 -29.60 -16.60 27.47
CA ASN A 58 -28.18 -16.68 27.09
C ASN A 58 -28.07 -16.65 25.56
N ALA A 59 -27.12 -15.89 25.06
CA ALA A 59 -26.78 -15.80 23.65
C ALA A 59 -25.27 -16.02 23.46
N LEU A 60 -24.88 -16.40 22.25
CA LEU A 60 -23.49 -16.68 21.89
C LEU A 60 -22.96 -15.61 20.94
N ALA A 61 -21.78 -15.08 21.22
CA ALA A 61 -21.06 -14.21 20.30
C ALA A 61 -19.57 -14.50 20.37
N HIS A 62 -18.83 -14.16 19.31
CA HIS A 62 -17.38 -14.29 19.32
C HIS A 62 -16.77 -13.50 20.49
N THR A 63 -15.72 -14.03 21.12
CA THR A 63 -15.02 -13.42 22.27
C THR A 63 -14.73 -11.92 22.07
N SER A 64 -14.27 -11.54 20.87
CA SER A 64 -13.99 -10.15 20.49
C SER A 64 -15.23 -9.25 20.41
N ILE A 65 -16.40 -9.80 20.10
CA ILE A 65 -17.67 -9.06 20.07
C ILE A 65 -18.17 -8.87 21.50
N VAL A 66 -18.14 -9.91 22.34
CA VAL A 66 -18.50 -9.81 23.77
C VAL A 66 -17.62 -8.76 24.47
N ALA A 67 -16.32 -8.76 24.20
CA ALA A 67 -15.40 -7.75 24.73
C ALA A 67 -15.77 -6.32 24.29
N LYS A 68 -16.24 -6.11 23.05
CA LYS A 68 -16.70 -4.81 22.54
C LYS A 68 -18.05 -4.39 23.13
N LEU A 69 -18.94 -5.32 23.44
CA LEU A 69 -20.23 -5.01 24.06
C LEU A 69 -20.07 -4.59 25.53
N SER A 70 -19.05 -5.11 26.21
CA SER A 70 -18.73 -4.81 27.62
C SER A 70 -18.07 -3.44 27.86
N THR A 71 -17.72 -2.66 26.81
CA THR A 71 -17.03 -1.36 26.94
C THR A 71 -17.96 -0.14 27.01
N GLY A 72 -19.28 -0.33 27.08
CA GLY A 72 -20.22 0.70 27.55
C GLY A 72 -20.77 1.69 26.50
N GLN A 73 -20.60 1.44 25.20
CA GLN A 73 -21.19 2.28 24.13
C GLN A 73 -22.49 1.72 23.51
N VAL A 74 -23.05 0.64 24.06
CA VAL A 74 -24.23 -0.05 23.51
C VAL A 74 -25.32 -0.17 24.58
N LYS A 75 -26.60 -0.08 24.17
CA LYS A 75 -27.81 -0.21 25.03
C LYS A 75 -28.02 -1.63 25.63
N VAL A 76 -27.08 -2.55 25.43
CA VAL A 76 -27.14 -3.92 25.92
C VAL A 76 -25.98 -4.11 26.88
N CYS A 77 -26.27 -4.38 28.15
CA CYS A 77 -25.27 -4.72 29.17
C CYS A 77 -25.22 -6.25 29.32
N PRO A 78 -24.34 -6.96 28.59
CA PRO A 78 -24.13 -8.38 28.85
C PRO A 78 -23.44 -8.56 30.21
N ASN A 79 -24.05 -9.33 31.11
CA ASN A 79 -23.30 -9.84 32.27
C ASN A 79 -22.43 -11.02 31.80
N PRO A 80 -21.10 -10.94 31.92
CA PRO A 80 -20.23 -12.06 31.56
C PRO A 80 -20.45 -13.21 32.54
N VAL A 81 -20.66 -14.42 32.00
CA VAL A 81 -20.77 -15.64 32.80
C VAL A 81 -19.36 -16.05 33.27
N THR A 82 -19.21 -16.30 34.57
CA THR A 82 -17.92 -16.58 35.21
C THR A 82 -17.21 -17.77 34.57
N SER A 83 -16.00 -17.54 34.08
CA SER A 83 -15.23 -18.49 33.27
C SER A 83 -14.45 -19.49 34.12
N LEU A 84 -14.92 -20.74 34.17
CA LEU A 84 -14.04 -21.89 34.38
C LEU A 84 -14.08 -22.72 33.10
N LYS A 85 -13.23 -22.37 32.12
CA LYS A 85 -13.09 -23.15 30.88
C LYS A 85 -12.67 -24.58 31.22
N ARG A 86 -13.28 -25.55 30.55
CA ARG A 86 -13.02 -26.98 30.71
C ARG A 86 -11.56 -27.31 30.40
N LYS A 87 -10.95 -28.25 31.14
CA LYS A 87 -9.69 -28.87 30.74
C LYS A 87 -9.98 -29.94 29.68
N HIS A 88 -9.44 -29.77 28.48
CA HIS A 88 -9.52 -30.76 27.40
C HIS A 88 -8.84 -32.07 27.79
N ALA A 89 -9.42 -33.21 27.38
CA ALA A 89 -8.79 -34.52 27.46
C ALA A 89 -8.00 -34.81 26.17
N GLU A 90 -7.00 -35.69 26.23
CA GLU A 90 -6.10 -36.00 25.10
C GLU A 90 -6.81 -36.55 23.84
N ASP A 91 -8.05 -37.04 23.98
CA ASP A 91 -8.85 -37.61 22.89
C ASP A 91 -9.83 -36.61 22.22
N ASP A 92 -9.84 -35.33 22.61
CA ASP A 92 -10.69 -34.33 21.95
C ASP A 92 -10.15 -34.01 20.53
N PRO A 93 -11.01 -33.94 19.49
CA PRO A 93 -10.57 -33.62 18.14
C PRO A 93 -9.86 -32.24 18.12
N CYS A 94 -8.59 -32.24 17.76
CA CYS A 94 -7.73 -31.06 17.67
C CYS A 94 -8.37 -29.98 16.77
N VAL A 95 -8.86 -28.91 17.40
CA VAL A 95 -9.43 -27.72 16.73
C VAL A 95 -8.40 -26.98 15.86
N ARG A 96 -7.10 -27.10 16.18
CA ARG A 96 -6.00 -26.56 15.35
C ARG A 96 -5.77 -27.31 14.04
N CYS A 97 -6.48 -28.41 13.83
CA CYS A 97 -6.26 -29.33 12.72
C CYS A 97 -7.26 -29.12 11.55
N PHE A 98 -8.23 -28.20 11.68
CA PHE A 98 -9.00 -27.69 10.54
C PHE A 98 -8.31 -26.46 9.96
N PRO A 99 -7.99 -26.42 8.65
CA PRO A 99 -7.49 -25.20 8.04
C PRO A 99 -8.61 -24.15 8.13
N ALA A 100 -8.38 -23.08 8.88
CA ALA A 100 -9.22 -21.88 8.79
C ALA A 100 -9.35 -21.53 7.30
N GLN A 101 -10.58 -21.47 6.79
CA GLN A 101 -10.79 -20.94 5.45
C GLN A 101 -10.14 -19.56 5.41
N ALA A 102 -9.19 -19.38 4.50
CA ALA A 102 -8.54 -18.10 4.31
C ALA A 102 -9.63 -17.04 4.06
N PRO A 103 -9.61 -15.91 4.77
CA PRO A 103 -10.61 -14.88 4.57
C PRO A 103 -10.55 -14.38 3.12
N GLY A 104 -11.69 -14.43 2.42
CA GLY A 104 -11.84 -13.80 1.10
C GLY A 104 -11.76 -12.27 1.20
N LEU A 105 -11.75 -11.59 0.05
CA LEU A 105 -11.75 -10.13 0.02
C LEU A 105 -13.00 -9.56 0.73
N GLU A 106 -14.13 -10.26 0.63
CA GLU A 106 -15.40 -9.93 1.28
C GLU A 106 -15.26 -9.88 2.80
N TYR A 107 -14.46 -10.78 3.39
CA TYR A 107 -14.18 -10.74 4.82
C TYR A 107 -13.35 -9.52 5.19
N VAL A 108 -12.30 -9.21 4.42
CA VAL A 108 -11.50 -8.01 4.65
C VAL A 108 -12.40 -6.78 4.65
N PHE A 109 -13.34 -6.68 3.70
CA PHE A 109 -14.25 -5.54 3.61
C PHE A 109 -15.25 -5.49 4.77
N SER A 110 -15.72 -6.63 5.27
CA SER A 110 -16.65 -6.66 6.40
C SER A 110 -16.02 -6.27 7.74
N VAL A 111 -14.71 -6.50 7.91
CA VAL A 111 -13.99 -6.19 9.15
C VAL A 111 -13.07 -4.97 9.06
N SER A 112 -12.90 -4.39 7.86
CA SER A 112 -11.99 -3.27 7.65
C SER A 112 -12.42 -2.02 8.43
N PRO A 113 -11.49 -1.28 9.07
CA PRO A 113 -11.77 0.06 9.58
C PRO A 113 -12.10 1.08 8.48
N TYR A 114 -11.98 0.71 7.20
CA TYR A 114 -12.28 1.54 6.04
C TYR A 114 -13.40 0.96 5.17
N ALA A 115 -14.22 0.06 5.72
CA ALA A 115 -15.27 -0.66 5.01
C ALA A 115 -16.20 0.27 4.22
N SER A 116 -16.61 1.40 4.81
CA SER A 116 -17.48 2.40 4.17
C SER A 116 -16.89 2.92 2.84
N SER A 117 -15.60 3.25 2.84
CA SER A 117 -14.89 3.74 1.66
C SER A 117 -14.61 2.66 0.63
N LEU A 118 -14.35 1.42 1.07
CA LEU A 118 -14.09 0.29 0.20
C LEU A 118 -15.36 -0.23 -0.50
N ASN A 119 -16.49 -0.26 0.21
CA ASN A 119 -17.77 -0.75 -0.31
C ASN A 119 -18.32 0.08 -1.46
N GLY A 120 -17.88 1.34 -1.61
CA GLY A 120 -18.22 2.18 -2.77
C GLY A 120 -17.47 1.81 -4.05
N ARG A 121 -16.59 0.80 -4.01
CA ARG A 121 -15.72 0.42 -5.13
C ARG A 121 -15.81 -1.07 -5.43
N LYS A 122 -15.55 -1.43 -6.68
CA LYS A 122 -15.54 -2.81 -7.14
C LYS A 122 -14.12 -3.25 -7.48
N PHE A 123 -13.78 -4.43 -7.00
CA PHE A 123 -12.47 -5.04 -7.20
C PHE A 123 -12.62 -6.39 -7.87
N LEU A 124 -11.74 -6.66 -8.84
CA LEU A 124 -11.70 -7.89 -9.61
C LEU A 124 -10.37 -8.58 -9.37
N GLU A 125 -10.39 -9.90 -9.13
CA GLU A 125 -9.14 -10.64 -9.02
C GLU A 125 -8.37 -10.57 -10.34
N LEU A 126 -7.05 -10.40 -10.27
CA LEU A 126 -6.16 -10.36 -11.42
C LEU A 126 -6.31 -11.64 -12.25
N ASP A 127 -6.73 -11.51 -13.50
CA ASP A 127 -6.90 -12.64 -14.39
C ASP A 127 -5.69 -12.85 -15.32
N GLN A 128 -5.74 -13.95 -16.07
CA GLN A 128 -4.69 -14.32 -17.00
C GLN A 128 -4.54 -13.33 -18.17
N SER A 129 -5.62 -12.67 -18.62
CA SER A 129 -5.57 -11.71 -19.72
C SER A 129 -4.78 -10.45 -19.34
N VAL A 130 -4.95 -10.00 -18.10
CA VAL A 130 -4.19 -8.87 -17.55
C VAL A 130 -2.75 -9.29 -17.25
N CYS A 131 -2.51 -10.54 -16.81
CA CYS A 131 -1.15 -11.07 -16.67
C CYS A 131 -0.41 -11.09 -18.01
N GLU A 132 -1.06 -11.50 -19.09
CA GLU A 132 -0.49 -11.45 -20.43
C GLU A 132 -0.18 -10.02 -20.86
N LEU A 133 -1.09 -9.07 -20.61
CA LEU A 133 -0.87 -7.65 -20.87
C LEU A 133 0.37 -7.11 -20.13
N PHE A 134 0.51 -7.43 -18.84
CA PHE A 134 1.64 -7.01 -18.01
C PHE A 134 2.99 -7.56 -18.48
N ASN A 135 2.97 -8.70 -19.18
CA ASN A 135 4.17 -9.39 -19.65
C ASN A 135 4.45 -9.18 -21.14
N ARG A 136 3.75 -8.26 -21.81
CA ARG A 136 4.09 -7.85 -23.17
C ARG A 136 5.41 -7.07 -23.20
N ASP A 137 6.14 -7.20 -24.29
CA ASP A 137 7.44 -6.56 -24.46
C ASP A 137 7.30 -5.03 -24.60
N TRP A 138 7.89 -4.31 -23.65
CA TRP A 138 7.87 -2.85 -23.59
C TRP A 138 8.86 -2.18 -24.55
N GLU A 139 9.81 -2.92 -25.12
CA GLU A 139 10.66 -2.41 -26.20
C GLU A 139 9.82 -2.13 -27.46
N PHE A 140 8.88 -3.01 -27.77
CA PHE A 140 7.97 -2.88 -28.91
C PHE A 140 6.63 -2.24 -28.57
N SER A 141 6.25 -2.20 -27.28
CA SER A 141 4.99 -1.60 -26.81
C SER A 141 5.24 -0.64 -25.64
N PRO A 142 5.97 0.47 -25.84
CA PRO A 142 6.40 1.35 -24.77
C PRO A 142 5.24 2.02 -24.01
N HIS A 143 4.15 2.35 -24.69
CA HIS A 143 2.93 2.95 -24.11
C HIS A 143 2.33 2.11 -22.97
N LEU A 144 2.56 0.78 -22.95
CA LEU A 144 2.02 -0.09 -21.92
C LEU A 144 2.50 0.24 -20.51
N ARG A 145 3.62 0.97 -20.35
CA ARG A 145 4.06 1.44 -19.02
C ARG A 145 3.03 2.33 -18.33
N PHE A 146 2.32 3.16 -19.09
CA PHE A 146 1.29 4.06 -18.54
C PHE A 146 0.03 3.28 -18.19
N ALA A 147 -0.37 2.36 -19.07
CA ALA A 147 -1.46 1.43 -18.82
C ALA A 147 -1.21 0.58 -17.57
N CYS A 148 -0.06 -0.10 -17.47
CA CYS A 148 0.26 -0.98 -16.34
C CYS A 148 0.31 -0.22 -15.01
N ALA A 149 0.90 0.98 -14.99
CA ALA A 149 0.87 1.83 -13.80
C ALA A 149 -0.57 2.15 -13.39
N ARG A 150 -1.43 2.51 -14.35
CA ARG A 150 -2.83 2.85 -14.09
C ARG A 150 -3.65 1.65 -13.60
N ILE A 151 -3.50 0.47 -14.20
CA ILE A 151 -4.21 -0.75 -13.80
C ILE A 151 -3.88 -1.13 -12.36
N LEU A 152 -2.60 -1.04 -11.98
CA LEU A 152 -2.16 -1.42 -10.64
C LEU A 152 -2.48 -0.36 -9.57
N ALA A 153 -2.77 0.88 -9.95
CA ALA A 153 -3.05 1.96 -9.00
C ALA A 153 -4.33 1.70 -8.21
N GLY A 154 -4.18 1.46 -6.90
CA GLY A 154 -5.26 1.09 -6.01
C GLY A 154 -5.53 -0.42 -5.93
N CYS A 155 -4.66 -1.27 -6.46
CA CYS A 155 -4.81 -2.71 -6.29
C CYS A 155 -4.69 -3.11 -4.81
N ILE A 156 -5.37 -4.19 -4.43
CA ILE A 156 -5.33 -4.79 -3.10
C ILE A 156 -4.51 -6.08 -3.18
N LEU A 157 -3.58 -6.22 -2.25
CA LEU A 157 -2.80 -7.44 -2.03
C LEU A 157 -3.30 -8.07 -0.74
N LEU A 158 -3.86 -9.28 -0.84
CA LEU A 158 -4.42 -10.04 0.28
C LEU A 158 -3.61 -11.31 0.47
N ASN A 159 -2.92 -11.45 1.59
CA ASN A 159 -2.24 -12.67 1.95
C ASN A 159 -3.23 -13.65 2.62
N ASN A 160 -3.64 -14.66 1.86
CA ASN A 160 -4.61 -15.66 2.33
C ASN A 160 -4.08 -16.55 3.47
N CYS A 161 -2.78 -16.61 3.71
CA CYS A 161 -2.24 -17.40 4.82
C CYS A 161 -2.39 -16.72 6.18
N ASN A 162 -2.40 -15.39 6.24
CA ASN A 162 -2.43 -14.65 7.49
C ASN A 162 -3.54 -13.59 7.57
N GLY A 163 -4.35 -13.44 6.52
CA GLY A 163 -5.46 -12.49 6.44
C GLY A 163 -5.06 -11.02 6.32
N GLN A 164 -3.77 -10.72 6.16
CA GLN A 164 -3.30 -9.35 6.01
C GLN A 164 -3.66 -8.82 4.62
N ALA A 165 -4.12 -7.58 4.57
CA ALA A 165 -4.50 -6.93 3.33
C ALA A 165 -3.91 -5.52 3.26
N VAL A 166 -3.41 -5.14 2.09
CA VAL A 166 -2.88 -3.81 1.83
C VAL A 166 -3.39 -3.28 0.50
N ILE A 167 -3.80 -2.01 0.47
CA ILE A 167 -4.05 -1.29 -0.78
C ILE A 167 -2.80 -0.55 -1.23
N ALA A 168 -2.42 -0.69 -2.49
CA ALA A 168 -1.31 0.01 -3.12
C ALA A 168 -1.81 1.36 -3.68
N ASN A 169 -1.82 2.39 -2.83
CA ASN A 169 -2.32 3.73 -3.17
C ASN A 169 -1.52 4.43 -4.24
N THR A 170 -0.21 4.21 -4.35
CA THR A 170 0.60 4.79 -5.42
C THR A 170 1.66 3.81 -5.85
N ILE A 171 1.84 3.67 -7.16
CA ILE A 171 2.76 2.74 -7.79
C ILE A 171 3.63 3.48 -8.80
N GLU A 172 4.89 3.07 -8.86
CA GLU A 172 5.86 3.47 -9.88
C GLU A 172 6.30 2.23 -10.65
N VAL A 173 6.16 2.24 -11.97
CA VAL A 173 6.60 1.09 -12.79
C VAL A 173 7.93 1.35 -13.47
N TYR A 174 8.79 0.33 -13.53
CA TYR A 174 10.14 0.38 -14.09
C TYR A 174 10.34 -0.75 -15.09
N GLY A 175 10.82 -0.43 -16.30
CA GLY A 175 11.07 -1.45 -17.31
C GLY A 175 12.15 -2.44 -16.88
N ARG A 176 12.05 -3.69 -17.33
CA ARG A 176 12.91 -4.77 -16.82
C ARG A 176 14.34 -4.78 -17.35
N THR A 177 14.59 -4.24 -18.55
CA THR A 177 15.91 -4.31 -19.21
C THR A 177 16.57 -2.95 -19.37
N LYS A 178 17.90 -2.93 -19.58
CA LYS A 178 18.66 -1.66 -19.73
C LYS A 178 18.21 -0.83 -20.91
N LEU A 179 17.77 -1.52 -21.96
CA LEU A 179 17.39 -0.90 -23.22
C LEU A 179 16.01 -0.25 -23.11
N VAL A 180 15.14 -0.81 -22.26
CA VAL A 180 13.80 -0.29 -22.00
C VAL A 180 13.82 0.81 -20.94
N ASP A 181 14.58 0.62 -19.86
CA ASP A 181 14.63 1.57 -18.76
C ASP A 181 16.01 1.65 -18.10
N ALA A 182 16.54 2.86 -18.04
CA ALA A 182 17.77 3.14 -17.34
C ALA A 182 17.66 2.86 -15.83
N HIS A 183 16.45 2.95 -15.25
CA HIS A 183 16.19 2.80 -13.81
C HIS A 183 15.75 1.41 -13.37
N ARG A 184 15.86 0.40 -14.25
CA ARG A 184 15.49 -0.98 -13.92
C ARG A 184 16.14 -1.51 -12.64
N GLU A 185 15.53 -2.54 -12.08
CA GLU A 185 16.18 -3.43 -11.13
C GLU A 185 17.47 -4.05 -11.72
N PRO A 186 18.62 -3.97 -11.03
CA PRO A 186 19.87 -4.54 -11.52
C PRO A 186 19.98 -6.05 -11.24
N PHE A 187 20.14 -6.83 -12.31
CA PHE A 187 20.48 -8.25 -12.22
C PHE A 187 22.00 -8.43 -12.09
N VAL A 188 22.48 -8.55 -10.86
CA VAL A 188 23.91 -8.66 -10.54
C VAL A 188 24.21 -9.90 -9.70
N VAL A 189 25.39 -10.46 -9.91
CA VAL A 189 25.96 -11.50 -9.05
C VAL A 189 26.89 -10.81 -8.04
N ARG A 190 26.68 -11.05 -6.75
CA ARG A 190 27.54 -10.55 -5.67
C ARG A 190 28.09 -11.74 -4.89
N LYS A 191 29.41 -11.82 -4.75
CA LYS A 191 30.10 -12.94 -4.08
C LYS A 191 29.60 -14.30 -4.61
N ASP A 192 29.60 -14.43 -5.94
CA ASP A 192 29.17 -15.63 -6.69
C ASP A 192 27.72 -16.08 -6.46
N LYS A 193 26.88 -15.22 -5.86
CA LYS A 193 25.46 -15.47 -5.66
C LYS A 193 24.63 -14.42 -6.40
N PRO A 194 23.64 -14.82 -7.20
CA PRO A 194 22.64 -13.90 -7.73
C PRO A 194 21.99 -13.15 -6.56
N VAL A 195 21.90 -11.83 -6.67
CA VAL A 195 21.14 -11.02 -5.70
C VAL A 195 19.65 -11.35 -5.86
N ALA A 196 18.91 -11.39 -4.74
CA ALA A 196 17.47 -11.58 -4.77
C ALA A 196 16.79 -10.47 -5.59
N THR A 197 15.79 -10.84 -6.40
CA THR A 197 15.11 -9.89 -7.30
C THR A 197 13.60 -10.03 -7.29
N SER A 198 12.89 -9.08 -7.91
CA SER A 198 11.43 -9.18 -8.08
C SER A 198 10.99 -10.15 -9.18
N LEU A 199 11.91 -10.78 -9.92
CA LEU A 199 11.53 -11.64 -11.04
C LEU A 199 10.57 -12.76 -10.60
N PRO A 200 9.53 -13.06 -11.41
CA PRO A 200 8.68 -14.21 -11.16
C PRO A 200 9.49 -15.50 -11.08
N PRO A 201 9.14 -16.41 -10.15
CA PRO A 201 9.81 -17.69 -10.05
C PRO A 201 9.48 -18.59 -11.25
N SER A 202 10.33 -19.59 -11.49
CA SER A 202 10.15 -20.55 -12.60
C SER A 202 9.10 -21.64 -12.34
N PHE A 203 8.54 -21.72 -11.12
CA PHE A 203 7.48 -22.67 -10.79
C PHE A 203 6.10 -22.06 -11.02
N LYS A 204 5.08 -22.92 -11.05
CA LYS A 204 3.68 -22.50 -11.28
C LYS A 204 3.19 -21.60 -10.14
N THR A 205 2.79 -20.39 -10.48
CA THR A 205 2.17 -19.39 -9.59
C THR A 205 0.68 -19.24 -9.92
N PRO A 206 -0.14 -18.62 -9.04
CA PRO A 206 -1.53 -18.29 -9.33
C PRO A 206 -1.68 -17.31 -10.50
N TYR A 207 -0.74 -16.37 -10.63
CA TYR A 207 -0.71 -15.36 -11.68
C TYR A 207 0.52 -15.57 -12.56
N SER A 208 0.32 -15.88 -13.83
CA SER A 208 1.41 -16.21 -14.75
C SER A 208 2.36 -15.02 -14.90
N ASN A 209 3.64 -15.23 -14.58
CA ASN A 209 4.69 -14.21 -14.68
C ASN A 209 4.37 -12.90 -13.94
N VAL A 210 3.60 -12.97 -12.85
CA VAL A 210 3.35 -11.85 -11.93
C VAL A 210 3.62 -12.32 -10.52
N TRP A 211 4.46 -11.59 -9.79
CA TRP A 211 4.98 -12.02 -8.50
C TRP A 211 5.02 -10.87 -7.50
N PRO A 212 4.12 -10.85 -6.50
CA PRO A 212 4.22 -9.94 -5.37
C PRO A 212 5.36 -10.39 -4.45
N VAL A 213 6.25 -9.48 -4.09
CA VAL A 213 7.38 -9.79 -3.20
C VAL A 213 7.86 -8.55 -2.46
N THR A 214 8.47 -8.74 -1.29
CA THR A 214 9.21 -7.69 -0.59
C THR A 214 10.70 -7.81 -0.88
N ILE A 215 11.31 -6.74 -1.39
CA ILE A 215 12.76 -6.64 -1.63
C ILE A 215 13.40 -5.82 -0.52
N MET A 216 14.49 -6.35 0.05
CA MET A 216 15.34 -5.61 0.98
C MET A 216 16.22 -4.61 0.24
N SER A 217 16.09 -3.33 0.58
CA SER A 217 16.96 -2.26 0.10
C SER A 217 17.71 -1.61 1.26
N PRO A 218 18.81 -0.86 1.01
CA PRO A 218 19.47 -0.07 2.04
C PRO A 218 18.54 0.92 2.76
N GLU A 219 17.48 1.38 2.09
CA GLU A 219 16.47 2.30 2.63
C GLU A 219 15.29 1.59 3.33
N GLY A 220 15.29 0.25 3.36
CA GLY A 220 14.27 -0.57 4.00
C GLY A 220 13.57 -1.56 3.06
N GLU A 221 12.52 -2.17 3.57
CA GLU A 221 11.65 -3.14 2.88
C GLU A 221 10.83 -2.44 1.79
N ARG A 222 10.87 -2.95 0.56
CA ARG A 222 10.10 -2.41 -0.57
C ARG A 222 9.13 -3.46 -1.08
N LEU A 223 7.84 -3.14 -1.08
CA LEU A 223 6.82 -4.01 -1.68
C LEU A 223 6.79 -3.78 -3.19
N VAL A 224 6.97 -4.86 -3.95
CA VAL A 224 7.10 -4.82 -5.41
C VAL A 224 6.22 -5.89 -6.04
N LEU A 225 5.57 -5.55 -7.15
CA LEU A 225 4.95 -6.49 -8.06
C LEU A 225 5.88 -6.69 -9.25
N GLY A 226 6.58 -7.82 -9.30
CA GLY A 226 7.49 -8.12 -10.38
C GLY A 226 6.82 -8.88 -11.52
N THR A 227 7.13 -8.49 -12.75
CA THR A 227 6.74 -9.20 -13.98
C THR A 227 7.96 -9.47 -14.86
N SER A 228 7.81 -10.20 -15.95
CA SER A 228 8.88 -10.40 -16.93
C SER A 228 9.24 -9.11 -17.69
N SER A 229 8.31 -8.14 -17.81
CA SER A 229 8.51 -6.91 -18.58
C SER A 229 8.83 -5.68 -17.74
N PHE A 230 8.36 -5.64 -16.49
CA PHE A 230 8.56 -4.51 -15.59
C PHE A 230 8.51 -4.93 -14.12
N ASP A 231 8.90 -4.03 -13.22
CA ASP A 231 8.61 -4.09 -11.80
C ASP A 231 7.75 -2.89 -11.38
N ALA A 232 6.78 -3.12 -10.50
CA ALA A 232 5.88 -2.12 -9.96
C ALA A 232 6.21 -1.90 -8.47
N LEU A 233 6.88 -0.80 -8.16
CA LEU A 233 7.19 -0.40 -6.80
C LEU A 233 5.99 0.28 -6.16
N VAL A 234 5.55 -0.22 -5.01
CA VAL A 234 4.54 0.45 -4.18
C VAL A 234 5.20 1.58 -3.39
N THR A 235 4.79 2.82 -3.64
CA THR A 235 5.31 4.03 -2.99
C THR A 235 4.30 4.73 -2.09
N SER A 236 3.07 4.24 -2.04
CA SER A 236 2.14 4.54 -0.96
C SER A 236 1.22 3.36 -0.73
N SER A 237 0.95 3.02 0.53
CA SER A 237 0.08 1.92 0.89
C SER A 237 -0.60 2.10 2.24
N LEU A 238 -1.72 1.40 2.43
CA LEU A 238 -2.51 1.40 3.67
C LEU A 238 -2.98 -0.02 3.98
N ARG A 239 -2.82 -0.47 5.23
CA ARG A 239 -3.36 -1.76 5.69
C ARG A 239 -4.88 -1.68 5.75
N LEU A 240 -5.57 -2.66 5.19
CA LEU A 240 -7.03 -2.70 5.16
C LEU A 240 -7.62 -3.56 6.28
N ASP A 241 -6.86 -4.52 6.80
CA ASP A 241 -7.29 -5.42 7.86
C ASP A 241 -7.02 -4.87 9.28
N ALA A 242 -6.26 -3.78 9.39
CA ALA A 242 -5.93 -3.15 10.66
C ALA A 242 -5.81 -1.63 10.51
N HIS A 243 -6.18 -0.90 11.57
CA HIS A 243 -5.98 0.55 11.63
C HIS A 243 -4.51 0.86 11.90
N MET A 244 -3.72 0.95 10.82
CA MET A 244 -2.30 1.28 10.86
C MET A 244 -2.02 2.53 10.05
N ARG A 245 -1.02 3.29 10.50
CA ARG A 245 -0.52 4.45 9.79
C ARG A 245 -0.13 4.09 8.33
N PRO A 246 -0.62 4.81 7.31
CA PRO A 246 -0.21 4.61 5.93
C PRO A 246 1.31 4.69 5.75
N SER A 247 1.86 3.87 4.86
CA SER A 247 3.24 3.99 4.39
C SER A 247 3.28 4.92 3.19
N VAL A 248 4.14 5.96 3.23
CA VAL A 248 4.29 6.95 2.16
C VAL A 248 5.77 7.13 1.85
N GLY A 249 6.16 6.81 0.62
CA GLY A 249 7.54 6.65 0.17
C GLY A 249 7.82 5.21 -0.26
N GLY A 250 9.05 4.93 -0.73
CA GLY A 250 9.41 3.63 -1.28
C GLY A 250 9.54 2.47 -0.27
N THR A 251 9.35 2.72 1.03
CA THR A 251 9.46 1.71 2.08
C THR A 251 8.07 1.29 2.56
N THR A 252 7.80 -0.01 2.58
CA THR A 252 6.56 -0.62 3.06
C THR A 252 6.89 -1.67 4.14
N SER A 253 6.88 -1.26 5.40
CA SER A 253 7.19 -2.14 6.54
C SER A 253 5.94 -2.73 7.21
N SER A 254 4.75 -2.23 6.85
CA SER A 254 3.48 -2.69 7.43
C SER A 254 2.94 -3.94 6.75
N PHE A 255 3.42 -4.31 5.57
CA PHE A 255 3.02 -5.51 4.83
C PHE A 255 4.27 -6.12 4.19
N VAL A 256 4.77 -7.20 4.77
CA VAL A 256 6.05 -7.80 4.39
C VAL A 256 5.83 -9.25 3.96
N LEU A 257 6.24 -9.56 2.73
CA LEU A 257 6.21 -10.91 2.17
C LEU A 257 7.56 -11.57 2.44
N SER A 258 7.71 -12.09 3.67
CA SER A 258 8.97 -12.63 4.19
C SER A 258 9.41 -13.94 3.54
N SER A 259 8.49 -14.65 2.87
CA SER A 259 8.76 -15.94 2.24
C SER A 259 8.06 -16.11 0.90
N ALA A 260 8.54 -17.07 0.12
CA ALA A 260 7.85 -17.49 -1.11
C ALA A 260 6.43 -18.03 -0.83
N LYS A 261 6.18 -18.57 0.36
CA LYS A 261 4.86 -19.01 0.80
C LYS A 261 3.89 -17.82 0.93
N ASP A 262 4.35 -16.72 1.54
CA ASP A 262 3.54 -15.51 1.67
C ASP A 262 3.21 -14.92 0.30
N SER A 263 4.21 -14.90 -0.59
CA SER A 263 4.05 -14.42 -1.97
C SER A 263 3.07 -15.29 -2.77
N LEU A 264 3.15 -16.62 -2.64
CA LEU A 264 2.21 -17.58 -3.26
C LEU A 264 0.78 -17.46 -2.71
N ALA A 265 0.65 -17.15 -1.42
CA ALA A 265 -0.63 -16.97 -0.77
C ALA A 265 -1.27 -15.61 -1.06
N THR A 266 -0.51 -14.67 -1.65
CA THR A 266 -0.99 -13.33 -1.93
C THR A 266 -1.85 -13.31 -3.19
N ARG A 267 -3.11 -12.92 -3.03
CA ARG A 267 -4.05 -12.66 -4.12
C ARG A 267 -4.03 -11.18 -4.47
N ILE A 268 -4.17 -10.86 -5.75
CA ILE A 268 -4.10 -9.50 -6.28
C ILE A 268 -5.49 -9.13 -6.80
N PHE A 269 -6.08 -8.07 -6.28
CA PHE A 269 -7.36 -7.54 -6.73
C PHE A 269 -7.18 -6.15 -7.31
N LEU A 270 -7.70 -5.91 -8.50
CA LEU A 270 -7.62 -4.66 -9.24
C LEU A 270 -8.88 -3.84 -9.03
N ASP A 271 -8.73 -2.53 -8.83
CA ASP A 271 -9.87 -1.61 -8.88
C ASP A 271 -10.44 -1.56 -10.31
N GLU A 272 -11.74 -1.80 -10.45
CA GLU A 272 -12.39 -1.95 -11.77
C GLU A 272 -12.29 -0.68 -12.63
N GLU A 273 -12.39 0.51 -12.01
CA GLU A 273 -12.26 1.79 -12.71
C GLU A 273 -10.82 2.00 -13.20
N SER A 274 -9.83 1.76 -12.34
CA SER A 274 -8.41 1.78 -12.70
C SER A 274 -8.08 0.79 -13.82
N LEU A 275 -8.61 -0.43 -13.76
CA LEU A 275 -8.45 -1.45 -14.80
C LEU A 275 -9.04 -0.95 -16.12
N THR A 276 -10.27 -0.46 -16.12
CA THR A 276 -10.97 0.02 -17.32
C THR A 276 -10.19 1.14 -18.00
N VAL A 277 -9.77 2.17 -17.24
CA VAL A 277 -8.98 3.28 -17.78
C VAL A 277 -7.63 2.78 -18.28
N GLY A 278 -6.98 1.88 -17.55
CA GLY A 278 -5.70 1.31 -17.94
C GLY A 278 -5.77 0.50 -19.25
N LEU A 279 -6.85 -0.24 -19.47
CA LEU A 279 -7.10 -0.96 -20.73
C LEU A 279 -7.33 0.00 -21.91
N GLN A 280 -7.97 1.14 -21.68
CA GLN A 280 -8.10 2.19 -22.72
C GLN A 280 -6.72 2.76 -23.09
N LEU A 281 -5.89 3.09 -22.10
CA LEU A 281 -4.50 3.54 -22.33
C LEU A 281 -3.67 2.47 -23.08
N ALA A 282 -3.92 1.19 -22.83
CA ALA A 282 -3.23 0.09 -23.50
C ALA A 282 -3.62 -0.04 -24.99
N ALA A 283 -4.80 0.43 -25.38
CA ALA A 283 -5.24 0.45 -26.77
C ALA A 283 -4.67 1.64 -27.55
N GLU A 284 -4.34 2.74 -26.87
CA GLU A 284 -3.84 3.98 -27.44
C GLU A 284 -2.29 4.01 -27.51
N ARG A 285 -1.74 3.69 -28.69
CA ARG A 285 -0.28 3.58 -28.89
C ARG A 285 0.49 4.89 -28.71
N ASP A 286 -0.18 6.03 -28.88
CA ASP A 286 0.41 7.37 -28.74
C ASP A 286 0.37 7.88 -27.27
N THR A 287 -0.12 7.06 -26.34
CA THR A 287 -0.12 7.38 -24.91
C THR A 287 1.29 7.61 -24.41
N TRP A 288 1.49 8.73 -23.71
CA TRP A 288 2.77 9.13 -23.13
C TRP A 288 2.67 9.49 -21.62
N SER A 289 1.49 9.36 -21.03
CA SER A 289 1.22 9.68 -19.62
C SER A 289 0.09 8.82 -19.04
N VAL A 290 -0.01 8.70 -17.71
CA VAL A 290 -1.11 7.95 -17.06
C VAL A 290 -2.43 8.74 -17.03
N SER A 291 -2.35 10.06 -17.20
CA SER A 291 -3.50 10.96 -17.37
C SER A 291 -3.06 12.32 -17.91
N HIS A 292 -4.01 13.14 -18.35
CA HIS A 292 -3.75 14.49 -18.85
C HIS A 292 -3.42 15.51 -17.74
N GLY A 293 -3.78 15.23 -16.47
CA GLY A 293 -3.59 16.14 -15.34
C GLY A 293 -2.41 15.77 -14.45
N ASN A 294 -1.89 16.73 -13.67
CA ASN A 294 -0.87 16.51 -12.65
C ASN A 294 0.41 15.83 -13.17
N LEU A 295 0.87 16.15 -14.39
CA LEU A 295 1.98 15.45 -15.07
C LEU A 295 3.24 15.32 -14.21
N ILE A 296 3.65 16.37 -13.50
CA ILE A 296 4.83 16.34 -12.61
C ILE A 296 4.70 15.27 -11.52
N TRP A 297 3.49 15.00 -11.05
CA TRP A 297 3.24 13.99 -10.02
C TRP A 297 3.22 12.55 -10.57
N GLN A 298 3.16 12.40 -11.89
CA GLN A 298 3.29 11.13 -12.58
C GLN A 298 4.76 10.74 -12.80
N LEU A 299 5.71 11.62 -12.45
CA LEU A 299 7.13 11.28 -12.44
C LEU A 299 7.47 10.39 -11.26
N ARG A 300 8.27 9.36 -11.55
CA ARG A 300 8.83 8.43 -10.57
C ARG A 300 9.90 9.10 -9.72
N GLN A 301 10.18 8.52 -8.55
CA GLN A 301 11.23 8.99 -7.66
C GLN A 301 12.62 8.46 -8.10
N THR A 302 13.19 9.04 -9.15
CA THR A 302 14.52 8.66 -9.68
C THR A 302 15.62 9.57 -9.15
N LYS A 303 16.76 9.04 -8.69
CA LYS A 303 17.85 9.85 -8.12
C LYS A 303 19.10 9.99 -9.01
N THR A 304 19.08 9.41 -10.21
CA THR A 304 20.24 9.34 -11.10
C THR A 304 19.82 9.49 -12.56
N LYS A 305 20.79 9.49 -13.49
CA LYS A 305 20.55 9.37 -14.95
C LYS A 305 19.59 10.41 -15.53
N PHE A 306 19.57 11.62 -15.00
CA PHE A 306 18.80 12.78 -15.49
C PHE A 306 19.11 13.19 -16.93
N HIS A 307 20.19 12.67 -17.53
CA HIS A 307 20.45 12.81 -18.97
C HIS A 307 19.65 11.82 -19.83
N ASP A 308 19.05 10.79 -19.24
CA ASP A 308 18.30 9.74 -19.93
C ASP A 308 16.80 10.08 -19.94
N PRO A 309 16.10 9.97 -21.09
CA PRO A 309 14.67 10.20 -21.17
C PRO A 309 13.84 9.36 -20.19
N SER A 310 14.29 8.15 -19.83
CA SER A 310 13.53 7.27 -18.93
C SER A 310 13.35 7.83 -17.53
N SER A 311 14.22 8.75 -17.10
CA SER A 311 14.06 9.49 -15.83
C SER A 311 12.79 10.33 -15.79
N TYR A 312 12.21 10.64 -16.95
CA TYR A 312 11.07 11.54 -17.09
C TYR A 312 9.80 10.84 -17.58
N TYR A 313 9.77 9.50 -17.61
CA TYR A 313 8.55 8.78 -17.94
C TYR A 313 7.47 9.03 -16.88
N LEU A 314 6.29 9.41 -17.37
CA LEU A 314 5.10 9.73 -16.57
C LEU A 314 4.32 8.47 -16.16
N CYS A 315 5.02 7.47 -15.62
CA CYS A 315 4.49 6.14 -15.32
C CYS A 315 4.40 5.86 -13.80
N ARG A 316 4.13 6.91 -13.03
CA ARG A 316 3.65 6.82 -11.66
C ARG A 316 2.15 7.12 -11.62
N ALA A 317 1.39 6.25 -10.96
CA ALA A 317 -0.05 6.38 -10.86
C ALA A 317 -0.53 6.19 -9.42
N SER A 318 -1.60 6.91 -9.08
CA SER A 318 -2.22 6.86 -7.76
C SER A 318 -3.67 6.40 -7.84
N SER A 319 -4.11 5.73 -6.79
CA SER A 319 -5.48 5.21 -6.62
C SER A 319 -6.50 6.34 -6.57
N HIS A 320 -7.78 5.97 -6.59
CA HIS A 320 -8.87 6.93 -6.35
C HIS A 320 -8.67 7.72 -5.04
N PHE A 321 -8.28 7.04 -3.96
CA PHE A 321 -8.04 7.63 -2.64
C PHE A 321 -6.79 8.52 -2.57
N ALA A 322 -5.91 8.45 -3.58
CA ALA A 322 -4.68 9.21 -3.66
C ALA A 322 -4.60 10.06 -4.95
N ARG A 323 -5.74 10.37 -5.58
CA ARG A 323 -5.76 11.12 -6.84
C ARG A 323 -5.40 12.60 -6.67
N ASN A 324 -5.70 13.16 -5.51
CA ASN A 324 -5.37 14.54 -5.17
C ASN A 324 -3.89 14.67 -4.81
N HIS A 325 -3.25 15.76 -5.25
CA HIS A 325 -1.82 15.99 -5.04
C HIS A 325 -1.42 16.00 -3.54
N THR A 326 -2.35 16.38 -2.65
CA THR A 326 -2.16 16.34 -1.19
C THR A 326 -2.01 14.92 -0.62
N CYS A 327 -2.53 13.91 -1.35
CA CYS A 327 -2.53 12.50 -0.95
C CYS A 327 -1.43 11.70 -1.69
N GLN A 328 -0.65 12.34 -2.54
CA GLN A 328 0.41 11.69 -3.32
C GLN A 328 1.75 11.86 -2.63
N PRO A 329 2.60 10.81 -2.58
CA PRO A 329 3.98 10.99 -2.15
C PRO A 329 4.69 12.10 -2.96
N TYR A 330 5.42 12.96 -2.29
CA TYR A 330 6.35 13.86 -2.94
C TYR A 330 7.53 13.08 -3.54
N SER A 331 7.92 13.48 -4.74
CA SER A 331 9.19 13.11 -5.36
C SER A 331 10.09 14.33 -5.42
N MET A 332 11.34 14.16 -5.84
CA MET A 332 12.23 15.30 -6.05
C MET A 332 11.74 16.29 -7.12
N PHE A 333 10.86 15.85 -8.03
CA PHE A 333 10.28 16.69 -9.07
C PHE A 333 9.03 17.46 -8.59
N SER A 334 8.30 16.94 -7.60
CA SER A 334 7.13 17.61 -7.03
C SER A 334 7.39 18.33 -5.70
N LEU A 335 8.56 18.10 -5.06
CA LEU A 335 8.89 18.71 -3.76
C LEU A 335 8.85 20.24 -3.77
N ALA A 336 9.08 20.88 -4.91
CA ALA A 336 8.98 22.34 -5.03
C ALA A 336 7.56 22.89 -4.73
N ALA A 337 6.53 22.05 -4.81
CA ALA A 337 5.15 22.39 -4.48
C ALA A 337 4.79 22.11 -3.00
N PHE A 338 5.74 21.70 -2.17
CA PHE A 338 5.48 21.48 -0.74
C PHE A 338 5.41 22.82 0.01
N ASP A 339 4.22 23.20 0.49
CA ASP A 339 3.98 24.52 1.11
C ASP A 339 4.84 24.81 2.34
N GLN A 340 5.25 23.77 3.08
CA GLN A 340 6.10 23.92 4.26
C GLN A 340 7.60 23.86 3.91
N ALA A 341 7.95 23.86 2.62
CA ALA A 341 9.32 24.01 2.18
C ALA A 341 9.77 25.47 2.41
N HIS A 342 10.63 25.67 3.41
CA HIS A 342 11.24 26.97 3.67
C HIS A 342 12.33 27.31 2.65
N ASN A 343 12.62 28.60 2.50
CA ASN A 343 13.75 29.12 1.71
C ASN A 343 15.08 28.44 2.10
N GLY A 344 16.01 28.38 1.15
CA GLY A 344 17.35 27.80 1.34
C GLY A 344 17.61 26.61 0.42
N ASP A 345 18.63 25.80 0.78
CA ASP A 345 19.22 24.79 -0.11
C ASP A 345 18.20 23.76 -0.64
N GLY A 346 17.33 23.22 0.22
CA GLY A 346 16.30 22.26 -0.20
C GLY A 346 15.28 22.85 -1.19
N ALA A 347 14.86 24.11 -0.98
CA ALA A 347 13.93 24.79 -1.88
C ALA A 347 14.60 25.12 -3.23
N ALA A 348 15.86 25.57 -3.22
CA ALA A 348 16.59 25.86 -4.45
C ALA A 348 16.80 24.60 -5.29
N ILE A 349 17.26 23.50 -4.67
CA ILE A 349 17.51 22.24 -5.37
C ILE A 349 16.20 21.63 -5.89
N SER A 350 15.12 21.63 -5.09
CA SER A 350 13.83 21.09 -5.56
C SER A 350 13.27 21.88 -6.74
N ARG A 351 13.39 23.22 -6.73
CA ARG A 351 13.01 24.07 -7.87
C ARG A 351 13.86 23.82 -9.12
N LEU A 352 15.16 23.50 -8.96
CA LEU A 352 16.00 23.09 -10.09
C LEU A 352 15.44 21.82 -10.74
N PHE A 353 15.20 20.77 -9.97
CA PHE A 353 14.68 19.51 -10.49
C PHE A 353 13.28 19.66 -11.09
N HIS A 354 12.42 20.47 -10.46
CA HIS A 354 11.11 20.81 -11.01
C HIS A 354 11.21 21.53 -12.36
N ALA A 355 12.09 22.52 -12.48
CA ALA A 355 12.31 23.27 -13.73
C ALA A 355 12.83 22.36 -14.85
N ILE A 356 13.81 21.50 -14.54
CA ILE A 356 14.35 20.50 -15.46
C ILE A 356 13.23 19.55 -15.94
N ALA A 357 12.48 18.96 -15.01
CA ALA A 357 11.40 18.04 -15.34
C ALA A 357 10.31 18.70 -16.20
N THR A 358 9.91 19.93 -15.86
CA THR A 358 8.93 20.68 -16.64
C THR A 358 9.43 20.96 -18.06
N GLY A 359 10.70 21.34 -18.21
CA GLY A 359 11.34 21.52 -19.52
C GLY A 359 11.31 20.22 -20.34
N VAL A 360 11.67 19.08 -19.74
CA VAL A 360 11.67 17.78 -20.44
C VAL A 360 10.26 17.33 -20.81
N ILE A 361 9.26 17.51 -19.94
CA ILE A 361 7.88 17.15 -20.27
C ILE A 361 7.37 17.97 -21.45
N ARG A 362 7.69 19.26 -21.51
CA ARG A 362 7.20 20.17 -22.56
C ARG A 362 7.95 20.00 -23.88
N ASP A 363 9.28 19.93 -23.81
CA ASP A 363 10.16 20.07 -24.97
C ASP A 363 10.91 18.75 -25.32
N ALA A 364 10.62 17.67 -24.57
CA ALA A 364 11.20 16.33 -24.74
C ALA A 364 12.74 16.37 -24.87
N GLY A 365 13.30 15.73 -25.90
CA GLY A 365 14.74 15.68 -26.15
C GLY A 365 15.38 17.04 -26.50
N GLN A 366 14.58 18.08 -26.73
CA GLN A 366 15.07 19.45 -27.00
C GLN A 366 15.08 20.33 -25.75
N ALA A 367 14.72 19.78 -24.59
CA ALA A 367 14.67 20.54 -23.35
C ALA A 367 16.02 21.17 -22.99
N LEU A 368 15.97 22.46 -22.68
CA LEU A 368 17.12 23.28 -22.30
C LEU A 368 17.00 23.73 -20.84
N LEU A 369 18.13 23.75 -20.14
CA LEU A 369 18.27 24.39 -18.84
C LEU A 369 18.80 25.81 -19.05
N ASP A 370 18.06 26.79 -18.53
CA ASP A 370 18.39 28.21 -18.60
C ASP A 370 19.42 28.61 -17.52
N LYS A 371 20.42 29.40 -17.91
CA LYS A 371 21.51 29.84 -17.02
C LYS A 371 21.01 30.76 -15.92
N THR A 372 20.23 31.78 -16.27
CA THR A 372 19.68 32.76 -15.33
C THR A 372 18.85 32.07 -14.25
N LYS A 373 18.08 31.05 -14.63
CA LYS A 373 17.35 30.23 -13.66
C LYS A 373 18.26 29.56 -12.63
N VAL A 374 19.41 29.04 -13.05
CA VAL A 374 20.38 28.41 -12.13
C VAL A 374 21.06 29.46 -11.26
N GLU A 375 21.38 30.64 -11.82
CA GLU A 375 21.95 31.77 -11.08
C GLU A 375 21.01 32.24 -9.96
N ASP A 376 19.72 32.40 -10.26
CA ASP A 376 18.70 32.77 -9.28
C ASP A 376 18.59 31.74 -8.14
N LEU A 377 18.57 30.45 -8.50
CA LEU A 377 18.52 29.37 -7.51
C LEU A 377 19.79 29.32 -6.66
N ARG A 378 20.96 29.59 -7.26
CA ARG A 378 22.23 29.66 -6.56
C ARG A 378 22.30 30.85 -5.60
N ALA A 379 21.72 31.98 -5.95
CA ALA A 379 21.62 33.16 -5.10
C ALA A 379 20.72 32.90 -3.87
N GLY A 380 19.70 32.05 -4.02
CA GLY A 380 18.82 31.61 -2.92
C GLY A 380 19.41 30.53 -2.00
N CYS A 381 20.59 30.00 -2.32
CA CYS A 381 21.29 28.99 -1.54
C CYS A 381 22.21 29.59 -0.47
N SER A 382 22.58 28.78 0.51
CA SER A 382 23.66 29.10 1.44
C SER A 382 24.97 29.40 0.68
N GLN A 383 25.81 30.28 1.22
CA GLN A 383 27.07 30.66 0.55
C GLN A 383 28.09 29.51 0.50
N LYS A 384 28.00 28.57 1.45
CA LYS A 384 28.90 27.42 1.59
C LYS A 384 28.07 26.18 1.82
N GLY A 385 28.34 25.12 1.06
CA GLY A 385 27.64 23.84 1.24
C GLY A 385 27.75 22.95 0.02
N LYS A 386 27.19 21.73 0.13
CA LYS A 386 27.12 20.80 -1.00
C LYS A 386 26.16 21.30 -2.08
N ALA A 387 25.07 21.95 -1.68
CA ALA A 387 24.09 22.57 -2.58
C ALA A 387 24.74 23.66 -3.44
N ALA A 388 25.36 24.65 -2.78
CA ALA A 388 26.13 25.72 -3.41
C ALA A 388 27.15 25.18 -4.41
N LYS A 389 28.03 24.25 -3.97
CA LYS A 389 29.05 23.64 -4.83
C LYS A 389 28.47 22.89 -6.02
N GLY A 390 27.35 22.19 -5.83
CA GLY A 390 26.68 21.47 -6.91
C GLY A 390 26.12 22.43 -7.96
N LEU A 391 25.45 23.52 -7.52
CA LEU A 391 24.93 24.57 -8.41
C LEU A 391 26.05 25.37 -9.09
N ASP A 392 27.14 25.69 -8.39
CA ASP A 392 28.33 26.32 -8.97
C ASP A 392 28.94 25.42 -10.06
N GLY A 393 28.95 24.11 -9.82
CA GLY A 393 29.33 23.10 -10.82
C GLY A 393 28.44 23.14 -12.05
N VAL A 394 27.11 23.19 -11.88
CA VAL A 394 26.15 23.36 -12.99
C VAL A 394 26.41 24.67 -13.75
N LEU A 395 26.63 25.79 -13.06
CA LEU A 395 26.94 27.08 -13.66
C LEU A 395 28.22 27.06 -14.48
N SER A 396 29.23 26.31 -14.04
CA SER A 396 30.51 26.17 -14.76
C SER A 396 30.39 25.43 -16.09
N LEU A 397 29.30 24.67 -16.31
CA LEU A 397 29.06 23.97 -17.58
C LEU A 397 28.53 24.88 -18.68
N PHE A 398 27.98 26.05 -18.34
CA PHE A 398 27.58 27.02 -19.35
C PHE A 398 28.84 27.63 -19.99
N GLY A 399 28.93 27.53 -21.32
CA GLY A 399 29.96 28.24 -22.07
C GLY A 399 29.86 29.75 -21.83
N LYS A 400 30.97 30.48 -22.05
CA LYS A 400 31.03 31.94 -21.80
C LYS A 400 29.86 32.72 -22.41
N ASP A 401 29.44 32.31 -23.60
CA ASP A 401 28.38 32.98 -24.38
C ASP A 401 27.06 32.19 -24.46
N HIS A 402 26.93 31.08 -23.73
CA HIS A 402 25.74 30.24 -23.78
C HIS A 402 24.78 30.57 -22.63
N SER A 403 23.56 30.99 -22.98
CA SER A 403 22.47 31.25 -22.03
C SER A 403 21.73 29.97 -21.61
N SER A 404 21.92 28.87 -22.33
CA SER A 404 21.24 27.61 -22.07
C SER A 404 22.09 26.40 -22.42
N MET A 405 21.75 25.23 -21.88
CA MET A 405 22.38 23.96 -22.25
C MET A 405 21.35 22.83 -22.32
N LYS A 406 21.61 21.81 -23.14
CA LYS A 406 20.73 20.63 -23.24
C LYS A 406 20.67 19.86 -21.92
N ILE A 407 19.49 19.36 -21.59
CA ILE A 407 19.25 18.47 -20.44
C ILE A 407 19.49 17.02 -20.83
N ILE A 408 18.74 16.53 -21.83
CA ILE A 408 18.83 15.14 -22.30
C ILE A 408 20.14 14.94 -23.08
N GLY A 409 20.81 13.81 -22.81
CA GLY A 409 22.13 13.47 -23.34
C GLY A 409 23.31 14.15 -22.64
N ASN A 410 23.08 15.12 -21.74
CA ASN A 410 24.14 15.85 -21.06
C ASN A 410 24.67 15.13 -19.82
N ARG A 411 25.67 14.26 -20.02
CA ARG A 411 26.29 13.48 -18.95
C ARG A 411 27.07 14.31 -17.94
N GLU A 412 27.61 15.46 -18.32
CA GLU A 412 28.34 16.34 -17.39
C GLU A 412 27.37 17.04 -16.44
N LEU A 413 26.25 17.57 -16.95
CA LEU A 413 25.16 18.06 -16.11
C LEU A 413 24.67 16.98 -15.14
N ASN A 414 24.47 15.77 -15.65
CA ASN A 414 24.03 14.63 -14.85
C ASN A 414 24.93 14.37 -13.63
N LYS A 415 26.27 14.47 -13.77
CA LYS A 415 27.19 14.28 -12.64
C LYS A 415 26.89 15.23 -11.49
N HIS A 416 26.62 16.50 -11.79
CA HIS A 416 26.27 17.48 -10.76
C HIS A 416 24.88 17.25 -10.18
N LEU A 417 23.90 16.89 -11.02
CA LEU A 417 22.54 16.56 -10.56
C LEU A 417 22.53 15.33 -9.64
N GLU A 418 23.35 14.31 -9.91
CA GLU A 418 23.51 13.14 -9.04
C GLU A 418 24.12 13.46 -7.68
N VAL A 419 24.92 14.53 -7.57
CA VAL A 419 25.41 15.03 -6.27
C VAL A 419 24.31 15.80 -5.52
N LEU A 420 23.46 16.53 -6.24
CA LEU A 420 22.39 17.35 -5.66
C LEU A 420 21.18 16.51 -5.22
N ALA A 421 20.79 15.48 -5.98
CA ALA A 421 19.57 14.71 -5.72
C ALA A 421 19.51 14.07 -4.31
N PRO A 422 20.59 13.44 -3.79
CA PRO A 422 20.57 12.87 -2.45
C PRO A 422 20.32 13.88 -1.33
N LEU A 423 20.67 15.16 -1.54
CA LEU A 423 20.47 16.24 -0.57
C LEU A 423 18.99 16.49 -0.27
N LEU A 424 18.08 16.10 -1.17
CA LEU A 424 16.64 16.24 -0.98
C LEU A 424 16.02 15.13 -0.12
N SER A 425 16.74 14.06 0.22
CA SER A 425 16.15 12.85 0.82
C SER A 425 15.38 13.13 2.13
N THR A 426 15.95 13.96 3.02
CA THR A 426 15.32 14.33 4.30
C THR A 426 14.11 15.25 4.10
N TYR A 427 14.17 16.16 3.13
CA TYR A 427 13.06 17.05 2.78
C TYR A 427 11.88 16.25 2.21
N ILE A 428 12.14 15.27 1.35
CA ILE A 428 11.11 14.39 0.79
C ILE A 428 10.49 13.52 1.89
N ALA A 429 11.31 12.94 2.78
CA ALA A 429 10.81 12.16 3.90
C ALA A 429 9.88 13.00 4.80
N ARG A 430 10.26 14.25 5.10
CA ARG A 430 9.43 15.19 5.86
C ARG A 430 8.12 15.52 5.12
N ALA A 431 8.20 15.84 3.83
CA ALA A 431 7.02 16.16 3.02
C ALA A 431 6.06 14.97 2.94
N ASN A 432 6.58 13.75 2.74
CA ASN A 432 5.78 12.52 2.75
C ASN A 432 5.16 12.22 4.11
N GLY A 433 5.80 12.61 5.21
CA GLY A 433 5.19 12.55 6.53
C GLY A 433 3.92 13.38 6.66
N SER A 434 3.81 14.49 5.91
CA SER A 434 2.62 15.35 5.88
C SER A 434 1.47 14.80 5.03
N VAL A 435 1.75 13.88 4.10
CA VAL A 435 0.76 13.24 3.21
C VAL A 435 -0.11 12.24 3.98
N VAL A 436 0.47 11.58 5.00
CA VAL A 436 -0.18 10.55 5.81
C VAL A 436 -1.57 10.94 6.34
N PRO A 437 -1.74 12.07 7.07
CA PRO A 437 -3.05 12.46 7.60
C PRO A 437 -4.07 12.78 6.49
N PHE A 438 -3.64 13.26 5.31
CA PHE A 438 -4.55 13.47 4.19
C PHE A 438 -5.07 12.15 3.65
N LEU A 439 -4.21 11.14 3.50
CA LEU A 439 -4.63 9.79 3.09
C LEU A 439 -5.60 9.18 4.09
N GLU A 440 -5.30 9.21 5.40
CA GLU A 440 -6.19 8.68 6.44
C GLU A 440 -7.58 9.33 6.39
N ARG A 441 -7.62 10.64 6.14
CA ARG A 441 -8.87 11.39 5.96
C ARG A 441 -9.65 10.91 4.75
N GLU A 442 -9.02 10.70 3.59
CA GLU A 442 -9.75 10.23 2.40
C GLU A 442 -10.39 8.86 2.60
N PHE A 443 -9.75 7.96 3.35
CA PHE A 443 -10.30 6.64 3.68
C PHE A 443 -11.37 6.66 4.77
N THR A 444 -11.47 7.73 5.58
CA THR A 444 -12.45 7.86 6.67
C THR A 444 -13.57 8.86 6.37
N ALA A 445 -13.43 9.72 5.36
CA ALA A 445 -14.37 10.80 5.04
C ALA A 445 -15.79 10.32 4.70
N LEU A 446 -15.96 9.08 4.23
CA LEU A 446 -17.27 8.50 3.94
C LEU A 446 -18.06 8.06 5.19
N GLU A 447 -17.45 8.01 6.38
CA GLU A 447 -18.20 7.78 7.63
C GLU A 447 -18.94 9.03 8.14
N ASN A 448 -18.50 10.23 7.74
CA ASN A 448 -19.02 11.49 8.26
C ASN A 448 -20.10 12.15 7.40
N GLN A 449 -20.43 11.59 6.23
CA GLN A 449 -21.52 12.09 5.39
C GLN A 449 -22.88 11.42 5.68
N THR A 450 -22.88 10.40 6.54
CA THR A 450 -24.07 9.60 6.91
C THR A 450 -24.56 9.84 8.35
N LYS A 451 -24.09 10.92 9.00
CA LYS A 451 -24.58 11.36 10.31
C LYS A 451 -25.35 12.66 10.22
#